data_AF-X1W151-F1
#
_entry.id   AF-X1W151-F1
#
_cell.length_a   1.000
_cell.length_b   1.000
_cell.length_c   1.000
_cell.angle_alpha   90.00
_cell.angle_beta   90.00
_cell.angle_gamma   90.00
#
_symmetry.space_group_name_H-M   'P 1'
#
loop_
_entity.id
_entity.type
_entity.pdbx_description
1 polymer ?
#
loop_
_entity_poly.entity_id
_entity_poly.type
_entity_poly.pdbx_seq_one_letter_code
_entity_poly.pdbx_strand_id
1 'polypeptide(L)'
;IPLISNQGFIDLARAVPEGVICLLSALSYYELTTFNPLVISMAICRGSREPKIEYPPVEFYHFSKKQFEAGISKIKIKDYEICIYNPEKTICDCFRYRNKLGLDIAKEGLS
;
A
#
# COMPACT_ATOMS: atom_id res chain seq x y z
N ILE A 1 13.38 12.66 0.05
CA ILE A 1 12.74 12.19 1.31
C ILE A 1 11.38 11.65 0.89
N PRO A 2 11.04 10.36 1.07
CA PRO A 2 9.73 9.89 0.65
C PRO A 2 8.70 10.67 1.46
N LEU A 3 7.77 11.32 0.75
CA LEU A 3 6.86 12.33 1.28
C LEU A 3 5.63 11.73 1.99
N ILE A 4 5.46 10.40 1.94
CA ILE A 4 4.62 9.69 2.90
C ILE A 4 5.39 9.64 4.23
N SER A 5 4.78 10.12 5.30
CA SER A 5 5.39 10.01 6.62
C SER A 5 5.62 8.55 6.94
N ASN A 6 6.90 8.16 7.07
CA ASN A 6 7.32 6.88 7.63
C ASN A 6 6.58 6.56 8.95
N GLN A 7 6.15 7.58 9.68
CA GLN A 7 5.33 7.43 10.88
C GLN A 7 3.93 6.90 10.58
N GLY A 8 3.28 7.37 9.51
CA GLY A 8 1.94 6.90 9.13
C GLY A 8 1.91 5.42 8.76
N PHE A 9 2.94 4.92 8.08
CA PHE A 9 3.07 3.47 7.83
C PHE A 9 3.23 2.68 9.13
N ILE A 10 4.04 3.18 10.07
CA ILE A 10 4.22 2.54 11.38
C ILE A 10 2.89 2.52 12.15
N ASP A 11 2.19 3.65 12.22
CA ASP A 11 0.96 3.79 12.98
C ASP A 11 -0.13 2.87 12.44
N LEU A 12 -0.28 2.79 11.11
CA LEU A 12 -1.22 1.87 10.48
C LEU A 12 -0.82 0.41 10.63
N ALA A 13 0.46 0.05 10.47
CA ALA A 13 0.90 -1.33 10.66
C ALA A 13 0.67 -1.80 12.11
N ARG A 14 0.73 -0.89 13.08
CA ARG A 14 0.38 -1.19 14.48
C ARG A 14 -1.12 -1.30 14.71
N ALA A 15 -1.91 -0.42 14.09
CA ALA A 15 -3.36 -0.41 14.22
C ALA A 15 -4.02 -1.58 13.48
N VAL A 16 -3.40 -2.03 12.38
CA VAL A 16 -3.88 -3.11 11.51
C VAL A 16 -2.73 -4.08 11.25
N PRO A 17 -2.39 -4.97 12.21
CA PRO A 17 -1.22 -5.86 12.11
C PRO A 17 -1.24 -6.83 10.93
N GLU A 18 -2.45 -7.19 10.46
CA GLU A 18 -2.60 -8.02 9.26
C GLU A 18 -2.58 -7.19 7.98
N GLY A 19 -2.66 -5.87 8.05
CA GLY A 19 -2.72 -4.99 6.88
C GLY A 19 -1.39 -4.95 6.11
N VAL A 20 -1.48 -4.76 4.79
CA VAL A 20 -0.31 -4.68 3.92
C VAL A 20 -0.36 -3.39 3.11
N ILE A 21 0.69 -2.56 3.16
CA ILE A 21 0.79 -1.34 2.36
C ILE A 21 0.78 -1.70 0.86
N CYS A 22 -0.05 -1.03 0.06
CA CYS A 22 -0.33 -1.41 -1.32
C CYS A 22 -0.42 -0.23 -2.30
N LEU A 23 -0.60 -0.55 -3.58
CA LEU A 23 -0.93 0.37 -4.67
C LEU A 23 -0.07 1.65 -4.66
N LEU A 24 -0.68 2.83 -4.66
CA LEU A 24 0.01 4.11 -4.80
C LEU A 24 1.01 4.38 -3.67
N SER A 25 0.69 3.95 -2.45
CA SER A 25 1.61 4.07 -1.32
C SER A 25 2.84 3.16 -1.47
N ALA A 26 2.65 1.95 -1.99
CA ALA A 26 3.77 1.06 -2.28
C ALA A 26 4.60 1.55 -3.48
N LEU A 27 3.96 2.03 -4.56
CA LEU A 27 4.67 2.65 -5.70
C LEU A 27 5.54 3.82 -5.23
N SER A 28 4.97 4.72 -4.43
CA SER A 28 5.67 5.89 -3.90
C SER A 28 6.83 5.48 -2.99
N TYR A 29 6.67 4.44 -2.17
CA TYR A 29 7.75 3.90 -1.34
C TYR A 29 8.94 3.39 -2.17
N TYR A 30 8.68 2.70 -3.28
CA TYR A 30 9.74 2.21 -4.18
C TYR A 30 10.23 3.24 -5.19
N GLU A 31 9.81 4.51 -5.06
CA GLU A 31 10.16 5.59 -6.00
C GLU A 31 9.77 5.28 -7.46
N LEU A 32 8.72 4.46 -7.64
CA LEU A 32 8.17 4.04 -8.95
C LEU A 32 7.06 4.98 -9.46
N THR A 33 6.89 6.13 -8.82
CA THR A 33 5.92 7.15 -9.20
C THR A 33 6.39 8.50 -8.70
N THR A 34 6.03 9.55 -9.44
CA THR A 34 6.25 10.94 -9.01
C THR A 34 5.12 11.45 -8.13
N PHE A 35 4.00 10.70 -8.07
CA PHE A 35 2.88 11.03 -7.22
C PHE A 35 3.23 10.89 -5.74
N ASN A 36 2.85 11.91 -4.98
CA ASN A 36 2.97 11.90 -3.54
C ASN A 36 1.58 11.69 -2.89
N PRO A 37 1.24 10.47 -2.47
CA PRO A 37 -0.09 10.19 -1.93
C PRO A 37 -0.26 10.78 -0.53
N LEU A 38 -1.34 11.53 -0.34
CA LEU A 38 -1.76 12.07 0.97
C LEU A 38 -2.53 11.05 1.81
N VAL A 39 -3.01 9.97 1.17
CA VAL A 39 -3.78 8.88 1.78
C VAL A 39 -3.01 7.59 1.64
N ILE A 40 -2.88 6.85 2.74
CA ILE A 40 -2.16 5.58 2.74
C ILE A 40 -3.09 4.49 2.20
N SER A 41 -2.65 3.79 1.16
CA SER A 41 -3.34 2.62 0.61
C SER A 41 -2.93 1.38 1.40
N MET A 42 -3.90 0.72 2.03
CA MET A 42 -3.67 -0.52 2.79
C MET A 42 -4.61 -1.63 2.33
N ALA A 43 -4.04 -2.78 2.01
CA ALA A 43 -4.79 -3.98 1.67
C ALA A 43 -5.18 -4.75 2.94
N ILE A 44 -6.40 -5.28 2.92
CA ILE A 44 -6.92 -6.25 3.89
C ILE A 44 -7.56 -7.42 3.15
N CYS A 45 -7.58 -8.60 3.78
CA CYS A 45 -8.21 -9.76 3.19
C CYS A 45 -9.73 -9.55 3.08
N ARG A 46 -10.32 -9.99 1.97
CA ARG A 46 -11.77 -9.88 1.76
C ARG A 46 -12.51 -10.69 2.83
N GLY A 47 -13.45 -10.04 3.52
CA GLY A 47 -14.17 -10.61 4.67
C GLY A 47 -13.62 -10.17 6.03
N SER A 48 -12.43 -9.55 6.07
CA SER A 48 -11.94 -8.88 7.27
C SER A 48 -12.76 -7.64 7.58
N ARG A 49 -12.98 -7.38 8.87
CA ARG A 49 -13.62 -6.14 9.34
C ARG A 49 -12.67 -4.98 9.11
N GLU A 50 -13.16 -3.94 8.44
CA GLU A 50 -12.41 -2.69 8.26
C GLU A 50 -12.26 -1.96 9.60
N PRO A 51 -11.02 -1.70 10.06
CA PRO A 51 -10.78 -0.92 11.29
C PRO A 51 -11.18 0.54 11.09
N LYS A 52 -11.80 1.14 12.11
CA LYS A 52 -12.08 2.57 12.09
C LYS A 52 -10.81 3.33 12.50
N ILE A 53 -10.13 3.92 11.52
CA ILE A 53 -8.92 4.72 11.73
C ILE A 53 -9.25 6.19 11.45
N GLU A 54 -9.08 7.04 12.45
CA GLU A 54 -9.26 8.49 12.28
C GLU A 54 -8.00 9.18 11.75
N TYR A 55 -6.81 8.65 12.10
CA TYR A 55 -5.52 9.11 11.60
C TYR A 55 -4.49 7.98 11.68
N PRO A 56 -3.55 7.86 10.72
CA PRO A 56 -3.42 8.67 9.50
C PRO A 56 -4.52 8.37 8.47
N PRO A 57 -4.77 9.26 7.48
CA PRO A 57 -5.72 9.02 6.41
C PRO A 57 -5.37 7.71 5.68
N VAL A 58 -6.32 6.78 5.65
CA VAL A 58 -6.15 5.46 5.06
C VAL A 58 -7.32 5.14 4.14
N GLU A 59 -7.00 4.51 3.02
CA GLU A 59 -7.97 3.87 2.14
C GLU A 59 -7.73 2.37 2.13
N PHE A 60 -8.76 1.61 2.52
CA PHE A 60 -8.68 0.16 2.56
C PHE A 60 -9.05 -0.48 1.23
N TYR A 61 -8.27 -1.50 0.84
CA TYR A 61 -8.46 -2.28 -0.37
C TYR A 61 -8.69 -3.74 -0.01
N HIS A 62 -9.86 -4.27 -0.35
CA HIS A 62 -10.20 -5.67 -0.09
C HIS A 62 -9.68 -6.57 -1.19
N PHE A 63 -8.67 -7.37 -0.88
CA PHE A 63 -8.10 -8.34 -1.82
C PHE A 63 -8.65 -9.73 -1.54
N SER A 64 -8.91 -10.50 -2.60
CA SER A 64 -9.17 -11.94 -2.45
C SER A 64 -7.97 -12.60 -1.75
N LYS A 65 -8.19 -13.67 -0.98
CA LYS A 65 -7.12 -14.37 -0.25
C LYS A 65 -5.86 -14.61 -1.10
N LYS A 66 -6.01 -15.16 -2.30
CA LYS A 66 -4.89 -15.41 -3.23
C LYS A 66 -4.14 -14.14 -3.65
N GLN A 67 -4.85 -13.02 -3.84
CA GLN A 67 -4.23 -11.74 -4.18
C GLN A 67 -3.56 -11.10 -2.97
N PHE A 68 -4.11 -11.32 -1.78
CA PHE A 68 -3.63 -10.75 -0.54
C PHE A 68 -2.32 -11.39 -0.06
N GLU A 69 -2.22 -12.73 -0.14
CA GLU A 69 -1.05 -13.46 0.34
C GLU A 69 0.18 -13.35 -0.59
N ALA A 70 -0.03 -12.97 -1.85
CA ALA A 70 1.02 -12.95 -2.86
C ALA A 70 1.89 -11.69 -2.77
N GLY A 71 3.22 -11.87 -2.80
CA GLY A 71 4.18 -10.78 -2.94
C GLY A 71 4.32 -9.89 -1.71
N ILE A 72 3.93 -10.36 -0.52
CA ILE A 72 4.17 -9.63 0.72
C ILE A 72 5.67 -9.59 1.01
N SER A 73 6.19 -8.40 1.26
CA SER A 73 7.54 -8.13 1.74
C SER A 73 7.49 -7.46 3.11
N LYS A 74 8.52 -7.71 3.92
CA LYS A 74 8.71 -7.09 5.22
C LYS A 74 9.83 -6.08 5.11
N ILE A 75 9.56 -4.84 5.48
CA ILE A 75 10.56 -3.78 5.50
C ILE A 75 10.69 -3.23 6.92
N LYS A 76 11.89 -2.76 7.25
CA LYS A 76 12.17 -2.14 8.54
C LYS A 76 12.17 -0.62 8.38
N ILE A 77 11.24 0.06 9.04
CA ILE A 77 11.22 1.52 9.15
C ILE A 77 11.55 1.88 10.60
N LYS A 78 12.71 2.51 10.81
CA LYS A 78 13.31 2.70 12.15
C LYS A 78 13.48 1.33 12.84
N ASP A 79 12.76 1.08 13.93
CA ASP A 79 12.74 -0.19 14.66
C ASP A 79 11.45 -1.00 14.50
N TYR A 80 10.59 -0.60 13.57
CA TYR A 80 9.32 -1.26 13.30
C TYR A 80 9.39 -2.07 12.00
N GLU A 81 8.95 -3.32 12.07
CA GLU A 81 8.70 -4.16 10.89
C GLU A 81 7.29 -3.87 10.37
N ILE A 82 7.16 -3.60 9.07
CA ILE A 82 5.88 -3.37 8.42
C ILE A 82 5.76 -4.25 7.16
N CYS A 83 4.52 -4.62 6.84
CA CYS A 83 4.19 -5.38 5.64
C CYS A 83 3.85 -4.44 4.47
N ILE A 84 4.48 -4.65 3.33
CA ILE A 84 4.27 -3.92 2.07
C ILE A 84 4.33 -4.92 0.91
N TYR A 85 3.58 -4.71 -0.16
CA TYR A 85 3.76 -5.55 -1.36
C TYR A 85 5.10 -5.26 -2.04
N ASN A 86 5.71 -6.27 -2.65
CA ASN A 86 6.94 -6.11 -3.43
C ASN A 86 6.67 -5.28 -4.71
N PRO A 87 7.72 -4.78 -5.38
CA PRO A 87 7.57 -3.99 -6.60
C PRO A 87 6.75 -4.68 -7.69
N GLU A 88 6.99 -5.97 -7.95
CA GLU A 88 6.34 -6.72 -9.03
C GLU A 88 4.83 -6.85 -8.79
N LYS A 89 4.42 -7.23 -7.58
CA LYS A 89 3.02 -7.30 -7.18
C LYS A 89 2.36 -5.92 -7.24
N THR A 90 3.06 -4.90 -6.75
CA THR A 90 2.57 -3.53 -6.72
C THR A 90 2.25 -3.04 -8.12
N ILE A 91 3.17 -3.20 -9.08
CA ILE A 91 2.95 -2.84 -10.49
C ILE A 91 1.74 -3.63 -11.04
N CYS A 92 1.72 -4.95 -10.86
CA CYS A 92 0.61 -5.80 -11.34
C CYS A 92 -0.76 -5.37 -10.79
N ASP A 93 -0.81 -5.01 -9.51
CA ASP A 93 -2.04 -4.54 -8.87
C ASP A 93 -2.44 -3.16 -9.35
N CYS A 94 -1.51 -2.24 -9.56
CA CYS A 94 -1.82 -0.92 -10.11
C CYS A 94 -2.42 -1.04 -11.52
N PHE A 95 -1.92 -1.95 -12.37
CA PHE A 95 -2.55 -2.27 -13.66
C PHE A 95 -3.95 -2.88 -13.52
N ARG A 96 -4.17 -3.73 -12.51
CA ARG A 96 -5.48 -4.30 -12.20
C ARG A 96 -6.46 -3.22 -11.73
N TYR A 97 -5.99 -2.25 -10.95
CA TYR A 97 -6.77 -1.15 -10.39
C TYR A 97 -6.72 0.14 -11.24
N ARG A 98 -6.22 0.10 -12.48
CA ARG A 98 -6.08 1.27 -13.37
C ARG A 98 -7.37 2.07 -13.57
N ASN A 99 -8.53 1.41 -13.50
CA ASN A 99 -9.83 2.08 -13.63
C ASN A 99 -10.16 2.96 -12.41
N LYS A 100 -9.61 2.60 -11.23
CA LYS A 100 -9.78 3.34 -9.97
C LYS A 100 -8.66 4.35 -9.75
N LEU A 101 -7.42 4.00 -10.13
CA LEU A 101 -6.24 4.85 -9.92
C LEU A 101 -6.01 5.87 -11.06
N GLY A 102 -6.58 5.63 -12.24
CA GLY A 102 -6.22 6.35 -13.46
C GLY A 102 -5.08 5.65 -14.22
N LEU A 103 -5.13 5.70 -15.55
CA LEU A 103 -4.17 5.00 -16.41
C LEU A 103 -2.75 5.59 -16.32
N ASP A 104 -2.64 6.88 -16.02
CA ASP A 104 -1.35 7.58 -15.99
C ASP A 104 -0.51 7.12 -14.79
N ILE A 105 -1.12 6.95 -13.61
CA ILE A 105 -0.47 6.38 -12.43
C ILE A 105 0.02 4.96 -12.68
N ALA A 106 -0.76 4.14 -13.40
CA ALA A 106 -0.37 2.77 -13.70
C ALA A 106 0.82 2.67 -14.68
N LYS A 107 1.02 3.69 -15.54
CA LYS A 107 2.13 3.73 -16.51
C LYS A 107 3.45 4.18 -15.89
N GLU A 108 3.42 5.04 -14.88
CA GLU A 108 4.64 5.52 -14.22
C GLU A 108 5.47 4.37 -13.62
N GLY A 109 4.83 3.34 -13.09
CA GLY A 109 5.53 2.17 -12.53
C GLY A 109 6.29 1.30 -13.56
N LEU A 110 6.23 1.63 -14.86
CA LEU A 110 6.98 0.97 -15.93
C LEU A 110 8.02 1.89 -16.61
N SER A 111 8.11 3.16 -16.20
CA SER A 111 8.93 4.18 -16.87
C SER A 111 10.34 4.28 -16.29
#